data_AF-A0A954U6W8-F1
#
_entry.id   AF-A0A954U6W8-F1
#
_cell.length_a   1.000
_cell.length_b   1.000
_cell.length_c   1.000
_cell.angle_alpha   90.00
_cell.angle_beta   90.00
_cell.angle_gamma   90.00
#
_symmetry.space_group_name_H-M   'P 1'
#
loop_
_entity.id
_entity.type
_entity.pdbx_description
1 polymer ?
#
loop_
_entity_poly.entity_id
_entity_poly.type
_entity_poly.pdbx_seq_one_letter_code
_entity_poly.pdbx_strand_id
1 'polypeptide(L)'
;LESAYSNVSKSAASDFLGYIVVVNNTHRGVVVPVAEAIVDIWKKLGFSSRIEHAEESFHLGTKNPRAKGMRARHTEYVVEVRR
;
A
#
# COMPACT_ATOMS: atom_id res chain seq x y z
N LEU A 1 -5.57 5.79 -9.39
CA LEU A 1 -4.21 5.73 -8.78
C LEU A 1 -3.15 6.11 -9.81
N GLU A 2 -3.08 5.42 -10.96
CA GLU A 2 -2.07 5.64 -12.00
C GLU A 2 -1.97 7.09 -12.50
N SER A 3 -3.09 7.72 -12.87
CA SER A 3 -3.09 9.12 -13.33
C SER A 3 -2.60 10.10 -12.27
N ALA A 4 -2.89 9.82 -10.99
CA ALA A 4 -2.42 10.65 -9.88
C ALA A 4 -0.89 10.54 -9.72
N TYR A 5 -0.34 9.33 -9.70
CA TYR A 5 1.11 9.13 -9.61
C TYR A 5 1.85 9.59 -10.87
N SER A 6 1.26 9.44 -12.06
CA SER A 6 1.80 10.01 -13.29
C SER A 6 1.88 11.53 -13.24
N ASN A 7 0.93 12.19 -12.55
CA ASN A 7 1.01 13.64 -12.35
C ASN A 7 2.09 14.00 -11.33
N VAL A 8 2.16 13.31 -10.19
CA VAL A 8 3.19 13.54 -9.16
C VAL A 8 4.59 13.32 -9.72
N SER A 9 4.79 12.28 -10.53
CA SER A 9 6.11 11.94 -11.08
C SER A 9 6.70 13.01 -12.00
N LYS A 10 5.85 13.83 -12.63
CA LYS A 10 6.27 14.97 -13.45
C LYS A 10 6.86 16.11 -12.62
N SER A 11 6.44 16.24 -11.37
CA SER A 11 6.90 17.28 -10.44
C SER A 11 8.04 16.82 -9.53
N ALA A 12 8.41 15.54 -9.57
CA ALA A 12 9.53 15.01 -8.80
C ALA A 12 10.86 15.60 -9.26
N ALA A 13 11.73 15.97 -8.32
CA ALA A 13 13.10 16.39 -8.59
C ALA A 13 13.96 15.23 -9.15
N SER A 14 15.20 15.52 -9.54
CA SER A 14 16.14 14.51 -10.02
C SER A 14 16.66 13.57 -8.93
N ASP A 15 16.70 14.04 -7.68
CA ASP A 15 17.16 13.35 -6.48
C ASP A 15 16.00 12.91 -5.56
N PHE A 16 14.83 12.71 -6.16
CA PHE A 16 13.60 12.42 -5.43
C PHE A 16 13.72 11.15 -4.57
N LEU A 17 13.38 11.28 -3.30
CA LEU A 17 13.15 10.19 -2.35
C LEU A 17 11.78 10.40 -1.71
N GLY A 18 10.91 9.40 -1.80
CA GLY A 18 9.57 9.44 -1.24
C GLY A 18 9.15 8.11 -0.62
N TYR A 19 8.24 8.19 0.33
CA TYR A 19 7.64 7.04 1.01
C TYR A 19 6.12 7.10 0.89
N ILE A 20 5.51 5.96 0.56
CA ILE A 20 4.07 5.81 0.42
C ILE A 20 3.61 4.76 1.41
N VAL A 21 2.78 5.18 2.37
CA VAL A 21 2.12 4.26 3.30
C VAL A 21 0.82 3.79 2.66
N VAL A 22 0.63 2.48 2.60
CA VAL A 22 -0.55 1.87 1.98
C VAL A 22 -0.97 0.63 2.75
N VAL A 23 -2.27 0.43 2.86
CA VAL A 23 -2.83 -0.78 3.49
C VAL A 23 -3.35 -1.72 2.42
N ASN A 24 -2.83 -2.95 2.37
CA ASN A 24 -3.48 -4.02 1.61
C ASN A 24 -4.73 -4.45 2.37
N ASN A 25 -5.86 -4.34 1.70
CA ASN A 25 -7.13 -4.75 2.26
C ASN A 25 -7.36 -6.24 2.02
N THR A 26 -7.94 -6.89 3.02
CA THR A 26 -8.42 -8.27 2.90
C THR A 26 -9.93 -8.26 2.77
N HIS A 27 -10.47 -8.77 1.66
CA HIS A 27 -11.91 -8.93 1.46
C HIS A 27 -12.24 -10.38 1.11
N ARG A 28 -13.16 -11.00 1.86
CA ARG A 28 -13.56 -12.42 1.71
C ARG A 28 -12.37 -13.40 1.69
N GLY A 29 -11.33 -13.11 2.48
CA GLY A 29 -10.13 -13.94 2.56
C GLY A 29 -9.13 -13.77 1.40
N VAL A 30 -9.40 -12.85 0.47
CA VAL A 30 -8.47 -12.48 -0.60
C VAL A 30 -7.77 -11.18 -0.22
N VAL A 31 -6.43 -11.20 -0.25
CA VAL A 31 -5.61 -10.00 -0.09
C VAL A 31 -5.58 -9.27 -1.43
N VAL A 32 -5.91 -7.98 -1.42
CA VAL A 32 -5.74 -7.11 -2.58
C VAL A 32 -4.33 -6.49 -2.47
N PRO A 33 -3.38 -6.85 -3.36
CA PRO A 33 -1.98 -6.46 -3.27
C PRO A 33 -1.75 -5.03 -3.80
N VAL A 34 -2.23 -4.03 -3.05
CA VAL A 34 -2.15 -2.62 -3.45
C VAL A 34 -0.70 -2.13 -3.40
N ALA A 35 0.08 -2.52 -2.40
CA ALA A 35 1.48 -2.15 -2.25
C ALA A 35 2.30 -2.56 -3.49
N GLU A 36 2.12 -3.80 -3.94
CA GLU A 36 2.76 -4.35 -5.13
C GLU A 36 2.34 -3.59 -6.39
N ALA A 37 1.05 -3.27 -6.52
CA ALA A 37 0.57 -2.46 -7.63
C ALA A 37 1.21 -1.06 -7.65
N ILE A 38 1.39 -0.42 -6.48
CA ILE A 38 2.07 0.87 -6.37
C ILE A 38 3.53 0.77 -6.84
N VAL A 39 4.26 -0.25 -6.40
CA VAL A 39 5.64 -0.52 -6.83
C VAL A 39 5.72 -0.63 -8.35
N ASP A 40 4.82 -1.41 -8.96
CA ASP A 40 4.81 -1.62 -10.41
C ASP A 40 4.50 -0.34 -11.18
N ILE A 41 3.57 0.49 -10.68
CA ILE A 41 3.25 1.78 -11.29
C ILE A 41 4.48 2.69 -11.29
N TRP A 42 5.17 2.83 -10.16
CA TRP A 42 6.35 3.70 -10.07
C TRP A 42 7.53 3.20 -10.90
N LYS A 43 7.73 1.88 -10.97
CA LYS A 43 8.71 1.28 -11.90
C LYS A 43 8.40 1.60 -13.36
N LYS A 44 7.13 1.49 -13.78
CA LYS A 44 6.69 1.87 -15.14
C LYS A 44 6.88 3.37 -15.42
N LEU A 45 6.85 4.21 -14.39
CA LEU A 45 7.11 5.64 -14.50
C LEU A 45 8.62 5.99 -14.49
N GLY A 46 9.50 4.99 -14.44
CA GLY A 46 10.96 5.17 -14.50
C GLY A 46 11.63 5.40 -13.15
N PHE A 47 10.95 5.13 -12.04
CA PHE A 47 11.52 5.23 -10.70
C PHE A 47 11.96 3.85 -10.20
N SER A 48 12.97 3.82 -9.32
CA SER A 48 13.22 2.65 -8.49
C SER A 48 12.19 2.62 -7.37
N SER A 49 11.54 1.47 -7.15
CA SER A 49 10.57 1.32 -6.07
C SER A 49 10.58 -0.08 -5.47
N ARG A 50 10.38 -0.15 -4.14
CA ARG A 50 10.35 -1.40 -3.36
C ARG A 50 9.49 -1.23 -2.11
N ILE A 51 8.98 -2.35 -1.61
CA ILE A 51 8.40 -2.41 -0.27
C ILE A 51 9.57 -2.45 0.72
N GLU A 52 9.66 -1.44 1.58
CA GLU A 52 10.69 -1.35 2.62
C GLU A 52 10.24 -1.98 3.93
N HIS A 53 8.97 -1.79 4.28
CA HIS A 53 8.39 -2.28 5.53
C HIS A 53 6.99 -2.85 5.32
N ALA A 54 6.62 -3.82 6.14
CA ALA A 54 5.28 -4.39 6.20
C ALA A 54 4.91 -4.70 7.66
N GLU A 55 3.80 -4.14 8.14
CA GLU A 55 3.27 -4.36 9.48
C GLU A 55 1.85 -4.91 9.40
N GLU A 56 1.61 -6.10 9.96
CA GLU A 56 0.28 -6.69 10.01
C GLU A 56 -0.45 -6.21 11.27
N SER A 57 -1.55 -5.47 11.08
CA SER A 57 -2.43 -5.03 12.15
C SER A 57 -3.71 -5.87 12.17
N PHE A 58 -4.07 -6.31 13.38
CA PHE A 58 -5.30 -7.05 13.61
C PHE A 58 -6.25 -6.19 14.43
N HIS A 59 -7.48 -6.01 13.95
CA HIS A 59 -8.54 -5.40 14.73
C HIS A 59 -9.62 -6.44 15.02
N LEU A 60 -9.88 -6.68 16.31
CA LEU A 60 -11.05 -7.42 16.76
C LEU A 60 -12.24 -6.47 16.79
N GLY A 61 -12.91 -6.33 15.65
CA GLY A 61 -14.18 -5.61 15.57
C GLY A 61 -15.29 -6.38 16.30
N THR A 62 -15.67 -5.94 17.50
CA THR A 62 -16.86 -6.42 18.21
C THR A 62 -18.09 -5.66 17.70
N LYS A 63 -18.72 -6.15 16.63
CA LYS A 63 -20.06 -5.66 16.23
C LYS A 63 -21.20 -6.33 17.00
N ASN A 64 -20.94 -7.44 17.71
CA ASN A 64 -21.97 -8.19 18.45
C ASN A 64 -21.30 -9.00 19.60
N PRO A 65 -21.77 -8.91 20.86
CA PRO A 65 -21.23 -9.70 21.97
C PRO A 65 -21.33 -11.23 21.76
N ARG A 66 -22.19 -11.68 20.84
CA ARG A 66 -22.40 -13.10 20.50
C ARG A 66 -21.80 -13.51 19.15
N ALA A 67 -21.32 -12.57 18.34
CA ALA A 67 -20.65 -12.90 17.08
C ALA A 67 -19.17 -12.48 17.16
N LYS A 68 -18.27 -13.47 17.21
CA LYS A 68 -16.84 -13.23 17.01
C LYS A 68 -16.68 -12.75 15.56
N GLY A 69 -16.56 -11.44 15.37
CA GLY A 69 -16.34 -10.85 14.05
C GLY A 69 -15.13 -11.49 13.39
N MET A 70 -15.24 -11.80 12.08
CA MET A 70 -14.07 -12.20 11.29
C MET A 70 -12.98 -11.15 11.50
N ARG A 71 -11.77 -11.59 11.88
CA ARG A 71 -10.59 -10.73 11.99
C ARG A 71 -10.44 -9.96 10.68
N ALA A 72 -10.68 -8.65 10.71
CA ALA A 72 -10.26 -7.79 9.63
C ALA A 72 -8.72 -7.73 9.70
N ARG A 73 -8.06 -8.35 8.72
CA ARG A 73 -6.61 -8.32 8.58
C ARG A 73 -6.25 -7.18 7.66
N HIS A 74 -5.46 -6.26 8.17
CA HIS A 74 -4.92 -5.14 7.41
C HIS A 74 -3.41 -5.23 7.51
N THR A 75 -2.73 -5.28 6.38
CA THR A 75 -1.27 -5.19 6.37
C THR A 75 -0.92 -3.83 5.82
N GLU A 76 -0.30 -3.01 6.66
CA GLU A 76 0.28 -1.74 6.25
C GLU A 76 1.64 -2.00 5.63
N TYR A 77 1.94 -1.28 4.54
CA TYR A 77 3.19 -1.36 3.82
C TYR A 77 3.74 0.04 3.64
N VAL A 78 5.06 0.16 3.75
CA VAL A 78 5.80 1.35 3.37
C VAL A 78 6.50 1.05 2.06
N VAL A 79 6.10 1.75 1.00
CA VAL A 79 6.72 1.67 -0.32
C VAL A 79 7.67 2.85 -0.48
N GLU A 80 8.94 2.54 -0.70
CA GLU A 80 9.96 3.51 -1.04
C GLU A 80 9.97 3.76 -2.56
N VAL A 81 10.13 5.01 -2.96
CA VAL A 81 10.25 5.46 -4.35
C VAL A 81 11.46 6.38 -4.48
N ARG A 82 12.34 6.08 -5.44
CA ARG A 82 13.59 6.80 -5.71
C ARG A 82 13.74 7.07 -7.21
N ARG A 83 14.34 8.20 -7.58
CA ARG A 83 14.69 8.52 -8.97
C ARG A 83 16.16 8.25 -9.27
#